data_AF-A0A956KNC0-F1
#
_entry.id   AF-A0A956KNC0-F1
#
_cell.length_a   1.000
_cell.length_b   1.000
_cell.length_c   1.000
_cell.angle_alpha   90.00
_cell.angle_beta   90.00
_cell.angle_gamma   90.00
#
_symmetry.space_group_name_H-M   'P 1'
#
loop_
_entity.id
_entity.type
_entity.pdbx_description
1 polymer ?
#
loop_
_entity_poly.entity_id
_entity_poly.type
_entity_poly.pdbx_seq_one_letter_code
_entity_poly.pdbx_strand_id
1 'polypeptide(L)'
;MLRQAQLLGYNAAIEARALNLEQTQIDEEIQAVEQAMAARERDLAELRASIPEAGARIVAASHERQAAYRNELQEASLAQIQKADLATLTQVVPGAIQDAFMDFVQQETERLRSELEQQTRDLFATHGELARRRLLEATMPLGFHGPGLYVEPPAVLIEVGMIALGVVGTVLWYLGTTTTGMVMAIVGPLTTVILREKAVRDARVHAKEILGPTLDEVFTQLDRTVQTVIQRHNAALEEHLMLADQGLGEQLIESLRRARQRLSEHEARLQAITERAQAEAPVDAAPGAEEDSAEAGEEQSPAPDKDAAKADERDREPPLPADQAAARRRERI
;
A
#
# COMPACT_ATOMS: atom_id res chain seq x y z
N MET A 1 7.59 13.45 -9.36
CA MET A 1 8.88 14.15 -9.10
C MET A 1 9.58 13.66 -7.83
N LEU A 2 8.91 13.56 -6.66
CA LEU A 2 9.53 13.01 -5.43
C LEU A 2 10.04 11.57 -5.57
N ARG A 3 9.29 10.67 -6.22
CA ARG A 3 9.71 9.29 -6.51
C ARG A 3 10.98 9.21 -7.36
N GLN A 4 11.11 10.11 -8.34
CA GLN A 4 12.31 10.22 -9.20
C GLN A 4 13.49 10.82 -8.43
N ALA A 5 13.28 11.80 -7.56
CA ALA A 5 14.33 12.36 -6.71
C ALA A 5 14.84 11.35 -5.68
N GLN A 6 13.96 10.51 -5.12
CA GLN A 6 14.33 9.41 -4.22
C GLN A 6 15.07 8.28 -4.95
N LEU A 7 14.60 7.87 -6.13
CA LEU A 7 15.32 6.92 -6.98
C LEU A 7 16.68 7.46 -7.43
N LEU A 8 16.79 8.76 -7.70
CA LEU A 8 18.07 9.42 -8.03
C LEU A 8 18.99 9.49 -6.81
N GLY A 9 18.47 9.81 -5.62
CA GLY A 9 19.26 9.81 -4.39
C GLY A 9 19.78 8.41 -4.02
N TYR A 10 18.94 7.39 -4.21
CA TYR A 10 19.31 5.99 -3.99
C TYR A 10 20.33 5.50 -5.03
N ASN A 11 20.12 5.79 -6.32
CA ASN A 11 21.09 5.48 -7.37
C ASN A 11 22.43 6.20 -7.13
N ALA A 12 22.42 7.49 -6.77
CA ALA A 12 23.64 8.24 -6.51
C ALA A 12 24.40 7.70 -5.30
N ALA A 13 23.70 7.24 -4.26
CA ALA A 13 24.32 6.65 -3.09
C ALA A 13 24.87 5.25 -3.35
N ILE A 14 24.18 4.44 -4.16
CA ILE A 14 24.70 3.15 -4.66
C ILE A 14 25.93 3.39 -5.54
N GLU A 15 25.87 4.34 -6.47
CA GLU A 15 26.98 4.67 -7.38
C GLU A 15 28.23 5.15 -6.62
N ALA A 16 28.06 6.03 -5.63
CA ALA A 16 29.16 6.52 -4.81
C ALA A 16 29.83 5.41 -3.98
N ARG A 17 29.09 4.37 -3.60
CA ARG A 17 29.60 3.26 -2.80
C ARG A 17 30.16 2.12 -3.65
N ALA A 18 29.58 1.86 -4.81
CA ALA A 18 30.15 0.92 -5.77
C ALA A 18 31.60 1.31 -6.10
N LEU A 19 31.92 2.60 -6.19
CA LEU A 19 33.31 3.04 -6.38
C LEU A 19 34.27 2.68 -5.22
N ASN A 20 33.77 2.25 -4.06
CA ASN A 20 34.54 1.91 -2.86
C ASN A 20 34.47 0.42 -2.47
N LEU A 21 33.70 -0.41 -3.20
CA LEU A 21 33.52 -1.84 -2.90
C LEU A 21 34.37 -2.71 -3.83
N GLU A 22 34.76 -3.90 -3.35
CA GLU A 22 35.39 -4.92 -4.20
C GLU A 22 34.31 -5.71 -4.97
N GLN A 23 34.65 -6.21 -6.16
CA GLN A 23 33.70 -6.90 -7.04
C GLN A 23 32.99 -8.11 -6.38
N THR A 24 33.68 -8.84 -5.51
CA THR A 24 33.13 -9.98 -4.75
C THR A 24 32.07 -9.56 -3.74
N GLN A 25 32.21 -8.38 -3.13
CA GLN A 25 31.22 -7.84 -2.18
C GLN A 25 29.92 -7.47 -2.90
N ILE A 26 30.01 -6.94 -4.13
CA ILE A 26 28.81 -6.64 -4.94
C ILE A 26 28.03 -7.90 -5.31
N ASP A 27 28.70 -9.02 -5.58
CA ASP A 27 28.03 -10.28 -5.90
C ASP A 27 27.32 -10.87 -4.67
N GLU A 28 27.94 -10.81 -3.48
CA GLU A 28 27.30 -11.17 -2.21
C GLU A 28 26.09 -10.29 -1.91
N GLU A 29 26.17 -8.99 -2.22
CA GLU A 29 25.08 -8.02 -2.05
C GLU A 29 23.90 -8.30 -3.00
N ILE A 30 24.17 -8.58 -4.27
CA ILE A 30 23.12 -8.98 -5.23
C ILE A 30 22.41 -10.22 -4.71
N GLN A 31 23.16 -11.22 -4.23
CA GLN A 31 22.59 -12.46 -3.72
C GLN A 31 21.77 -12.24 -2.44
N ALA A 32 22.21 -11.37 -1.53
CA ALA A 32 21.46 -11.01 -0.33
C ALA A 32 20.15 -10.27 -0.66
N VAL A 33 20.17 -9.37 -1.63
CA VAL A 33 18.97 -8.66 -2.12
C VAL A 33 18.00 -9.64 -2.78
N GLU A 34 18.48 -10.56 -3.61
CA GLU A 34 17.65 -11.61 -4.22
C GLU A 34 16.99 -12.50 -3.16
N GLN A 35 17.70 -12.86 -2.09
CA GLN A 35 17.14 -13.62 -0.97
C GLN A 35 16.11 -12.80 -0.16
N ALA A 36 16.36 -11.51 0.07
CA ALA A 36 15.42 -10.62 0.74
C ALA A 36 14.14 -10.41 -0.11
N MET A 37 14.26 -10.37 -1.44
CA MET A 37 13.12 -10.35 -2.35
C MET A 37 12.29 -11.64 -2.29
N ALA A 38 12.93 -12.81 -2.20
CA ALA A 38 12.23 -14.07 -2.00
C ALA A 38 11.48 -14.13 -0.66
N ALA A 39 12.01 -13.51 0.40
CA ALA A 39 11.30 -13.38 1.68
C ALA A 39 10.09 -12.44 1.60
N ARG A 40 10.16 -11.39 0.77
CA ARG A 40 9.10 -10.39 0.54
C ARG A 40 7.85 -11.00 -0.11
N GLU A 41 8.01 -12.06 -0.90
CA GLU A 41 6.91 -12.77 -1.52
C GLU A 41 5.91 -13.30 -0.47
N ARG A 42 6.38 -13.71 0.71
CA ARG A 42 5.51 -14.17 1.81
C ARG A 42 4.71 -13.03 2.44
N ASP A 43 5.36 -11.91 2.75
CA ASP A 43 4.69 -10.75 3.34
C ASP A 43 3.63 -10.18 2.38
N LEU A 44 3.91 -10.20 1.08
CA LEU A 44 2.94 -9.81 0.06
C LEU A 44 1.81 -10.81 -0.10
N ALA A 45 2.07 -12.11 0.03
CA ALA A 45 1.02 -13.12 0.05
C ALA A 45 0.06 -12.91 1.23
N GLU A 46 0.59 -12.59 2.41
CA GLU A 46 -0.22 -12.25 3.59
C GLU A 46 -1.04 -10.97 3.36
N LEU A 47 -0.42 -9.92 2.83
CA LEU A 47 -1.13 -8.67 2.50
C LEU A 47 -2.22 -8.91 1.45
N ARG A 48 -1.96 -9.71 0.41
CA ARG A 48 -2.96 -10.08 -0.61
C ARG A 48 -4.10 -10.90 -0.01
N ALA A 49 -3.81 -11.80 0.93
CA ALA A 49 -4.83 -12.56 1.63
C ALA A 49 -5.75 -11.68 2.50
N SER A 50 -5.26 -10.53 2.98
CA SER A 50 -6.08 -9.59 3.77
C SER A 50 -7.11 -8.80 2.95
N ILE A 51 -6.90 -8.64 1.64
CA ILE A 51 -7.79 -7.89 0.72
C ILE A 51 -9.20 -8.49 0.65
N PRO A 52 -9.38 -9.80 0.34
CA PRO A 52 -10.71 -10.39 0.29
C PRO A 52 -11.40 -10.38 1.67
N GLU A 53 -10.65 -10.50 2.76
CA GLU A 53 -11.20 -10.42 4.12
C GLU A 53 -11.77 -9.02 4.40
N ALA A 54 -11.03 -7.96 4.07
CA ALA A 54 -11.50 -6.59 4.20
C ALA A 54 -12.75 -6.35 3.33
N GLY A 55 -12.74 -6.81 2.08
CA GLY A 55 -13.90 -6.72 1.20
C GLY A 55 -15.13 -7.47 1.73
N ALA A 56 -14.94 -8.67 2.30
CA ALA A 56 -16.03 -9.44 2.89
C ALA A 56 -16.67 -8.73 4.09
N ARG A 57 -15.86 -8.03 4.90
CA ARG A 57 -16.38 -7.19 6.01
C ARG A 57 -17.25 -6.04 5.50
N ILE A 58 -16.81 -5.37 4.43
CA ILE A 58 -17.58 -4.27 3.79
C ILE A 58 -18.90 -4.82 3.21
N VAL A 59 -18.87 -5.95 2.51
CA VAL A 59 -20.07 -6.61 1.98
C VAL A 59 -21.05 -6.96 3.10
N ALA A 60 -20.58 -7.58 4.18
CA ALA A 60 -21.42 -7.95 5.32
C ALA A 60 -22.09 -6.74 5.97
N ALA A 61 -21.32 -5.66 6.19
CA ALA A 61 -21.85 -4.43 6.75
C ALA A 61 -22.88 -3.76 5.83
N SER A 62 -22.63 -3.73 4.52
CA SER A 62 -23.59 -3.24 3.51
C SER A 62 -24.87 -4.08 3.51
N HIS A 63 -24.76 -5.41 3.54
CA HIS A 63 -25.92 -6.31 3.54
C HIS A 63 -26.81 -6.08 4.78
N GLU A 64 -26.22 -5.91 5.97
CA GLU A 64 -26.96 -5.58 7.19
C GLU A 64 -27.71 -4.25 7.06
N ARG A 65 -27.06 -3.20 6.56
CA ARG A 65 -27.68 -1.88 6.32
C ARG A 65 -28.83 -1.95 5.32
N GLN A 66 -28.62 -2.66 4.21
CA GLN A 66 -29.65 -2.87 3.19
C GLN A 66 -30.87 -3.61 3.74
N ALA A 67 -30.66 -4.67 4.52
CA ALA A 67 -31.76 -5.41 5.14
C ALA A 67 -32.55 -4.54 6.14
N ALA A 68 -31.85 -3.77 6.97
CA ALA A 68 -32.48 -2.85 7.91
C ALA A 68 -33.32 -1.79 7.19
N TYR A 69 -32.74 -1.11 6.20
CA TYR A 69 -33.43 -0.05 5.47
C TYR A 69 -34.60 -0.57 4.61
N ARG A 70 -34.46 -1.75 3.99
CA ARG A 70 -35.55 -2.41 3.26
C ARG A 70 -36.78 -2.63 4.13
N ASN A 71 -36.58 -3.06 5.39
CA ASN A 71 -37.67 -3.26 6.33
C ASN A 71 -38.31 -1.93 6.75
N GLU A 72 -37.51 -0.90 7.04
CA GLU A 72 -37.98 0.44 7.37
C GLU A 72 -38.80 1.04 6.21
N LEU A 73 -38.26 0.96 4.99
CA LEU A 73 -38.92 1.46 3.79
C LEU A 73 -40.25 0.74 3.54
N GLN A 74 -40.29 -0.60 3.70
CA GLN A 74 -41.54 -1.34 3.56
C GLN A 74 -42.57 -0.88 4.60
N GLU A 75 -42.19 -0.77 5.88
CA GLU A 75 -43.10 -0.37 6.95
C GLU A 75 -43.68 1.04 6.70
N ALA A 76 -42.80 2.00 6.40
CA ALA A 76 -43.19 3.38 6.10
C ALA A 76 -44.12 3.46 4.89
N SER A 77 -43.78 2.73 3.82
CA SER A 77 -44.56 2.69 2.58
C SER A 77 -45.95 2.08 2.80
N LEU A 78 -46.05 0.98 3.55
CA LEU A 78 -47.33 0.34 3.89
C LEU A 78 -48.22 1.27 4.72
N ALA A 79 -47.65 2.00 5.67
CA ALA A 79 -48.35 2.99 6.47
C ALA A 79 -48.89 4.14 5.61
N GLN A 80 -48.12 4.57 4.60
CA GLN A 80 -48.54 5.62 3.67
C GLN A 80 -49.63 5.15 2.70
N ILE A 81 -49.50 3.94 2.14
CA ILE A 81 -50.51 3.30 1.28
C ILE A 81 -51.86 3.18 2.02
N GLN A 82 -51.83 2.84 3.31
CA GLN A 82 -53.06 2.70 4.09
C GLN A 82 -53.83 4.01 4.27
N LYS A 83 -53.13 5.15 4.34
CA LYS A 83 -53.70 6.47 4.60
C LYS A 83 -54.03 7.25 3.31
N ALA A 84 -53.33 6.96 2.20
CA ALA A 84 -53.45 7.67 0.93
C ALA A 84 -54.81 7.48 0.24
N ASP A 85 -55.37 8.57 -0.31
CA ASP A 85 -56.51 8.51 -1.25
C ASP A 85 -56.08 8.05 -2.65
N LEU A 86 -57.00 7.93 -3.61
CA LEU A 86 -56.68 7.41 -4.95
C LEU A 86 -55.64 8.27 -5.68
N ALA A 87 -55.78 9.59 -5.57
CA ALA A 87 -54.90 10.54 -6.24
C ALA A 87 -53.49 10.49 -5.65
N THR A 88 -53.37 10.47 -4.32
CA THR A 88 -52.08 10.34 -3.63
C THR A 88 -51.44 8.98 -3.92
N LEU A 89 -52.23 7.91 -3.92
CA LEU A 89 -51.75 6.55 -4.19
C LEU A 89 -51.19 6.41 -5.62
N THR A 90 -51.82 7.05 -6.61
CA THR A 90 -51.37 7.01 -8.01
C THR A 90 -50.22 7.95 -8.32
N GLN A 91 -50.21 9.17 -7.77
CA GLN A 91 -49.31 10.24 -8.19
C GLN A 91 -48.12 10.46 -7.26
N VAL A 92 -48.30 10.22 -5.95
CA VAL A 92 -47.33 10.65 -4.93
C VAL A 92 -46.59 9.46 -4.32
N VAL A 93 -47.31 8.39 -3.97
CA VAL A 93 -46.72 7.24 -3.26
C VAL A 93 -45.57 6.58 -4.05
N PRO A 94 -45.69 6.27 -5.35
CA PRO A 94 -44.59 5.66 -6.09
C PRO A 94 -43.35 6.55 -6.15
N GLY A 95 -43.54 7.87 -6.34
CA GLY A 95 -42.46 8.85 -6.34
C GLY A 95 -41.76 8.95 -4.99
N ALA A 96 -42.52 8.98 -3.89
CA ALA A 96 -41.96 9.02 -2.54
C ALA A 96 -41.13 7.76 -2.20
N ILE A 97 -41.57 6.57 -2.61
CA ILE A 97 -40.83 5.32 -2.42
C ILE A 97 -39.54 5.34 -3.26
N GLN A 98 -39.63 5.82 -4.50
CA GLN A 98 -38.46 6.00 -5.37
C GLN A 98 -37.45 6.97 -4.74
N ASP A 99 -37.89 8.14 -4.29
CA ASP A 99 -37.02 9.17 -3.73
C ASP A 99 -36.32 8.65 -2.47
N ALA A 100 -37.07 7.99 -1.57
CA ALA A 100 -36.50 7.36 -0.38
C ALA A 100 -35.47 6.27 -0.74
N PHE A 101 -35.75 5.44 -1.75
CA PHE A 101 -34.78 4.44 -2.21
C PHE A 101 -33.52 5.10 -2.78
N MET A 102 -33.65 6.15 -3.59
CA MET A 102 -32.53 6.88 -4.17
C MET A 102 -31.67 7.58 -3.13
N ASP A 103 -32.30 8.20 -2.13
CA ASP A 103 -31.60 8.81 -1.01
C ASP A 103 -30.76 7.79 -0.24
N PHE A 104 -31.30 6.60 0.01
CA PHE A 104 -30.55 5.51 0.63
C PHE A 104 -29.40 5.04 -0.22
N VAL A 105 -29.64 4.79 -1.51
CA VAL A 105 -28.60 4.38 -2.45
C VAL A 105 -27.48 5.41 -2.49
N GLN A 106 -27.78 6.71 -2.50
CA GLN A 106 -26.78 7.77 -2.46
C GLN A 106 -25.96 7.74 -1.17
N GLN A 107 -26.61 7.56 -0.01
CA GLN A 107 -25.92 7.44 1.26
C GLN A 107 -25.04 6.18 1.33
N GLU A 108 -25.53 5.04 0.85
CA GLU A 108 -24.78 3.80 0.81
C GLU A 108 -23.59 3.87 -0.15
N THR A 109 -23.77 4.53 -1.29
CA THR A 109 -22.71 4.82 -2.27
C THR A 109 -21.58 5.63 -1.63
N GLU A 110 -21.92 6.67 -0.88
CA GLU A 110 -20.95 7.53 -0.20
C GLU A 110 -20.23 6.80 0.94
N ARG A 111 -20.94 5.93 1.67
CA ARG A 111 -20.35 5.06 2.70
C ARG A 111 -19.37 4.06 2.09
N LEU A 112 -19.79 3.35 1.04
CA LEU A 112 -18.94 2.41 0.32
C LEU A 112 -17.70 3.10 -0.24
N ARG A 113 -17.83 4.31 -0.80
CA ARG A 113 -16.70 5.13 -1.24
C ARG A 113 -15.70 5.33 -0.10
N SER A 114 -16.18 5.80 1.05
CA SER A 114 -15.33 6.05 2.22
C SER A 114 -14.66 4.77 2.75
N GLU A 115 -15.40 3.65 2.82
CA GLU A 115 -14.89 2.36 3.29
C GLU A 115 -13.81 1.81 2.34
N LEU A 116 -14.01 1.89 1.03
CA LEU A 116 -13.04 1.46 0.01
C LEU A 116 -11.80 2.36 -0.04
N GLU A 117 -11.97 3.67 0.09
CA GLU A 117 -10.85 4.61 0.21
C GLU A 117 -10.01 4.33 1.47
N GLN A 118 -10.67 4.02 2.59
CA GLN A 118 -9.99 3.67 3.82
C GLN A 118 -9.21 2.36 3.66
N GLN A 119 -9.83 1.32 3.10
CA GLN A 119 -9.17 0.05 2.79
C GLN A 119 -7.94 0.27 1.90
N THR A 120 -8.07 1.10 0.86
CA THR A 120 -6.96 1.45 -0.03
C THR A 120 -5.82 2.12 0.74
N ARG A 121 -6.14 3.14 1.57
CA ARG A 121 -5.14 3.84 2.40
C ARG A 121 -4.41 2.90 3.35
N ASP A 122 -5.14 2.04 4.05
CA ASP A 122 -4.56 1.13 5.05
C ASP A 122 -3.65 0.09 4.39
N LEU A 123 -4.06 -0.42 3.23
CA LEU A 123 -3.28 -1.38 2.44
C LEU A 123 -1.97 -0.77 1.92
N PHE A 124 -2.02 0.43 1.34
CA PHE A 124 -0.81 1.09 0.85
C PHE A 124 0.10 1.59 1.98
N ALA A 125 -0.47 2.01 3.12
CA ALA A 125 0.32 2.34 4.30
C ALA A 125 1.09 1.10 4.81
N THR A 126 0.40 -0.04 4.88
CA THR A 126 1.01 -1.32 5.28
C THR A 126 2.09 -1.76 4.30
N HIS A 127 1.80 -1.73 2.99
CA HIS A 127 2.78 -2.05 1.95
C HIS A 127 4.01 -1.13 2.00
N GLY A 128 3.79 0.17 2.18
CA GLY A 128 4.87 1.16 2.27
C GLY A 128 5.79 0.92 3.48
N GLU A 129 5.21 0.61 4.65
CA GLU A 129 6.00 0.30 5.84
C GLU A 129 6.76 -1.03 5.69
N LEU A 130 6.16 -2.06 5.09
CA LEU A 130 6.85 -3.31 4.76
C LEU A 130 8.02 -3.07 3.80
N ALA A 131 7.81 -2.33 2.72
CA ALA A 131 8.86 -1.97 1.77
C ALA A 131 9.99 -1.19 2.46
N ARG A 132 9.67 -0.24 3.35
CA ARG A 132 10.65 0.56 4.10
C ARG A 132 11.49 -0.30 5.05
N ARG A 133 10.87 -1.18 5.82
CA ARG A 133 11.58 -2.10 6.74
C ARG A 133 12.54 -2.99 5.98
N ARG A 134 12.13 -3.54 4.85
CA ARG A 134 13.00 -4.39 4.02
C ARG A 134 14.13 -3.62 3.35
N LEU A 135 13.88 -2.39 2.88
CA LEU A 135 14.96 -1.54 2.39
C LEU A 135 15.98 -1.23 3.50
N LEU A 136 15.52 -0.99 4.73
CA LEU A 136 16.39 -0.83 5.90
C LEU A 136 17.19 -2.10 6.20
N GLU A 137 16.53 -3.27 6.21
CA GLU A 137 17.19 -4.57 6.41
C GLU A 137 18.21 -4.88 5.31
N ALA A 138 17.90 -4.57 4.05
CA ALA A 138 18.81 -4.74 2.94
C ALA A 138 19.98 -3.75 3.01
N THR A 139 19.77 -2.54 3.56
CA THR A 139 20.80 -1.49 3.67
C THR A 139 21.66 -1.55 4.94
N MET A 140 21.25 -2.29 5.97
CA MET A 140 22.07 -2.50 7.18
C MET A 140 23.37 -3.30 6.92
N PRO A 141 23.36 -4.45 6.22
CA PRO A 141 24.57 -5.18 5.82
C PRO A 141 25.45 -4.34 4.89
N LEU A 142 24.82 -3.50 4.07
CA LEU A 142 25.46 -2.54 3.21
C LEU A 142 26.15 -1.40 3.99
N GLY A 143 26.32 -1.44 5.32
CA GLY A 143 27.07 -0.45 6.10
C GLY A 143 26.70 1.02 5.82
N PHE A 144 25.45 1.29 5.45
CA PHE A 144 24.98 2.63 5.14
C PHE A 144 24.86 3.46 6.43
N HIS A 145 25.75 4.44 6.60
CA HIS A 145 25.66 5.49 7.63
C HIS A 145 25.56 6.88 6.99
N GLY A 146 24.91 6.97 5.82
CA GLY A 146 24.60 8.24 5.18
C GLY A 146 23.47 8.99 5.92
N PRO A 147 23.36 10.33 5.74
CA PRO A 147 22.34 11.14 6.42
C PRO A 147 20.97 10.50 6.22
N GLY A 148 20.32 10.21 7.35
CA GLY A 148 19.13 9.35 7.41
C GLY A 148 18.19 9.67 6.27
N LEU A 149 18.02 8.70 5.37
CA LEU A 149 17.05 8.73 4.29
C LEU A 149 15.67 8.88 4.94
N TYR A 150 15.27 10.14 5.15
CA TYR A 150 13.89 10.51 5.41
C TYR A 150 13.14 10.22 4.12
N VAL A 151 12.75 8.95 3.97
CA VAL A 151 11.61 8.57 3.14
C VAL A 151 10.40 9.10 3.90
N GLU A 152 10.24 10.41 3.90
CA GLU A 152 9.00 11.02 4.36
C GLU A 152 7.92 10.48 3.41
N PRO A 153 6.74 10.09 3.92
CA PRO A 153 5.71 9.46 3.12
C PRO A 153 4.66 10.43 2.52
N PRO A 154 4.95 11.68 2.05
CA PRO A 154 3.90 12.47 1.43
C PRO A 154 3.68 12.12 -0.05
N ALA A 155 4.61 11.44 -0.73
CA ALA A 155 4.45 11.12 -2.16
C ALA A 155 3.55 9.90 -2.42
N VAL A 156 3.57 8.90 -1.52
CA VAL A 156 2.69 7.72 -1.60
C VAL A 156 1.23 8.15 -1.48
N LEU A 157 0.92 9.09 -0.58
CA LEU A 157 -0.44 9.60 -0.39
C LEU A 157 -1.03 10.29 -1.64
N ILE A 158 -0.20 10.97 -2.44
CA ILE A 158 -0.67 11.70 -3.64
C ILE A 158 -0.90 10.75 -4.83
N GLU A 159 -0.01 9.77 -5.05
CA GLU A 159 -0.19 8.75 -6.11
C GLU A 159 -1.29 7.74 -5.74
N VAL A 160 -1.33 7.28 -4.48
CA VAL A 160 -2.41 6.43 -3.96
C VAL A 160 -3.75 7.17 -4.00
N GLY A 161 -3.74 8.48 -3.74
CA GLY A 161 -4.93 9.33 -3.88
C GLY A 161 -5.53 9.28 -5.28
N MET A 162 -4.71 9.39 -6.35
CA MET A 162 -5.21 9.33 -7.73
C MET A 162 -5.65 7.92 -8.16
N ILE A 163 -4.93 6.87 -7.74
CA ILE A 163 -5.30 5.48 -8.06
C ILE A 163 -6.57 5.09 -7.31
N ALA A 164 -6.69 5.45 -6.03
CA ALA A 164 -7.91 5.28 -5.25
C ALA A 164 -9.07 6.03 -5.92
N LEU A 165 -8.88 7.28 -6.33
CA LEU A 165 -9.93 8.06 -7.00
C LEU A 165 -10.39 7.41 -8.32
N GLY A 166 -9.47 6.85 -9.10
CA GLY A 166 -9.77 6.22 -10.39
C GLY A 166 -10.55 4.91 -10.24
N VAL A 167 -10.09 4.01 -9.35
CA VAL A 167 -10.75 2.72 -9.12
C VAL A 167 -12.10 2.92 -8.45
N VAL A 168 -12.16 3.74 -7.41
CA VAL A 168 -13.40 4.03 -6.69
C VAL A 168 -14.38 4.81 -7.59
N GLY A 169 -13.90 5.79 -8.36
CA GLY A 169 -14.75 6.55 -9.29
C GLY A 169 -15.41 5.69 -10.37
N THR A 170 -14.67 4.74 -10.96
CA THR A 170 -15.21 3.82 -11.98
C THR A 170 -16.27 2.89 -11.40
N VAL A 171 -16.04 2.45 -10.18
CA VAL A 171 -16.95 1.63 -9.38
C VAL A 171 -18.26 2.39 -9.07
N LEU A 172 -18.16 3.65 -8.67
CA LEU A 172 -19.32 4.50 -8.38
C LEU A 172 -20.14 4.80 -9.63
N TRP A 173 -19.48 5.01 -10.77
CA TRP A 173 -20.17 5.18 -12.05
C TRP A 173 -21.00 3.94 -12.43
N TYR A 174 -20.46 2.74 -12.21
CA TYR A 174 -21.20 1.49 -12.42
C TYR A 174 -22.43 1.38 -11.50
N LEU A 175 -22.31 1.80 -10.24
CA LEU A 175 -23.44 1.84 -9.31
C LEU A 175 -24.52 2.87 -9.75
N GLY A 176 -24.12 4.04 -10.24
CA GLY A 176 -25.05 5.05 -10.78
C GLY A 176 -25.84 4.58 -12.00
N THR A 177 -25.20 3.84 -12.91
CA THR A 177 -25.90 3.31 -14.10
C THR A 177 -26.89 2.19 -13.77
N THR A 178 -26.56 1.33 -12.82
CA THR A 178 -27.42 0.19 -12.41
C THR A 178 -28.63 0.64 -11.57
N THR A 179 -28.45 1.65 -10.72
CA THR A 179 -29.52 2.20 -9.85
C THR A 179 -30.66 2.84 -10.64
N THR A 180 -30.36 3.46 -11.79
CA THR A 180 -31.40 3.97 -12.69
C THR A 180 -32.36 2.85 -13.15
N GLY A 181 -31.85 1.64 -13.41
CA GLY A 181 -32.69 0.49 -13.77
C GLY A 181 -33.54 -0.04 -12.61
N MET A 182 -32.98 -0.03 -11.39
CA MET A 182 -33.68 -0.48 -10.17
C MET A 182 -34.86 0.42 -9.82
N VAL A 183 -34.73 1.74 -10.00
CA VAL A 183 -35.82 2.69 -9.79
C VAL A 183 -37.03 2.36 -10.66
N MET A 184 -36.79 2.07 -11.94
CA MET A 184 -37.86 1.71 -12.87
C MET A 184 -38.55 0.40 -12.48
N ALA A 185 -37.82 -0.54 -11.86
CA ALA A 185 -38.37 -1.79 -11.35
C ALA A 185 -39.33 -1.58 -10.16
N ILE A 186 -39.15 -0.52 -9.36
CA ILE A 186 -40.09 -0.16 -8.29
C ILE A 186 -41.34 0.51 -8.87
N VAL A 187 -41.14 1.54 -9.69
CA VAL A 187 -42.21 2.44 -10.12
C VAL A 187 -43.17 1.76 -11.11
N GLY A 188 -42.63 0.94 -12.02
CA GLY A 188 -43.41 0.31 -13.08
C GLY A 188 -44.59 -0.55 -12.58
N PRO A 189 -44.33 -1.56 -11.73
CA PRO A 189 -45.38 -2.43 -11.20
C PRO A 189 -46.42 -1.69 -10.36
N LEU A 190 -45.98 -0.80 -9.46
CA LEU A 190 -46.87 -0.02 -8.60
C LEU A 190 -47.78 0.88 -9.42
N THR A 191 -47.22 1.64 -10.37
CA THR A 191 -47.99 2.56 -11.20
C THR A 191 -49.00 1.82 -12.08
N THR A 192 -48.59 0.68 -12.67
CA THR A 192 -49.45 -0.12 -13.55
C THR A 192 -50.68 -0.66 -12.81
N VAL A 193 -50.48 -1.14 -11.59
CA VAL A 193 -51.55 -1.75 -10.78
C VAL A 193 -52.51 -0.69 -10.27
N ILE A 194 -51.99 0.43 -9.77
CA ILE A 194 -52.83 1.47 -9.19
C ILE A 194 -53.65 2.19 -10.27
N LEU A 195 -53.11 2.37 -11.49
CA LEU A 195 -53.85 2.96 -12.61
C LEU A 195 -54.95 2.04 -13.18
N ARG A 196 -54.81 0.72 -13.02
CA ARG A 196 -55.79 -0.25 -13.53
C ARG A 196 -57.06 -0.30 -12.68
N GLU A 197 -56.94 -0.02 -11.38
CA GLU A 197 -58.03 -0.16 -10.42
C GLU A 197 -58.88 1.10 -10.32
N LYS A 198 -60.21 0.95 -10.43
CA LYS A 198 -61.16 2.07 -10.29
C LYS A 198 -61.51 2.38 -8.84
N ALA A 199 -61.18 1.49 -7.90
CA ALA A 199 -61.52 1.59 -6.49
C ALA A 199 -60.27 1.68 -5.62
N VAL A 200 -60.26 2.65 -4.69
CA VAL A 200 -59.15 2.87 -3.72
C VAL A 200 -58.85 1.62 -2.90
N ARG A 201 -59.89 0.89 -2.50
CA ARG A 201 -59.73 -0.31 -1.67
C ARG A 201 -58.90 -1.37 -2.40
N ASP A 202 -59.24 -1.64 -3.66
CA ASP A 202 -58.60 -2.70 -4.44
C ASP A 202 -57.18 -2.29 -4.84
N ALA A 203 -56.98 -1.00 -5.16
CA ALA A 203 -55.66 -0.42 -5.40
C ALA A 203 -54.74 -0.54 -4.18
N ARG A 204 -55.24 -0.29 -2.96
CA ARG A 204 -54.46 -0.45 -1.72
C ARG A 204 -54.12 -1.91 -1.44
N VAL A 205 -55.04 -2.85 -1.65
CA VAL A 205 -54.78 -4.28 -1.42
C VAL A 205 -53.65 -4.75 -2.34
N HIS A 206 -53.78 -4.50 -3.66
CA HIS A 206 -52.75 -4.94 -4.60
C HIS A 206 -51.41 -4.22 -4.41
N ALA A 207 -51.41 -2.92 -4.09
CA ALA A 207 -50.18 -2.19 -3.79
C ALA A 207 -49.42 -2.80 -2.61
N LYS A 208 -50.13 -3.26 -1.56
CA LYS A 208 -49.53 -3.96 -0.41
C LYS A 208 -48.97 -5.33 -0.78
N GLU A 209 -49.66 -6.07 -1.64
CA GLU A 209 -49.25 -7.40 -2.09
C GLU A 209 -47.97 -7.35 -2.95
N ILE A 210 -47.84 -6.32 -3.78
CA ILE A 210 -46.73 -6.19 -4.73
C ILE A 210 -45.50 -5.53 -4.11
N LEU A 211 -45.69 -4.59 -3.17
CA LEU A 211 -44.60 -3.81 -2.59
C LEU A 211 -43.47 -4.68 -2.01
N GLY A 212 -43.81 -5.67 -1.19
CA GLY A 212 -42.81 -6.55 -0.54
C GLY A 212 -41.90 -7.25 -1.56
N PRO A 213 -42.47 -8.07 -2.47
CA PRO A 213 -41.70 -8.75 -3.52
C PRO A 213 -40.87 -7.79 -4.40
N THR A 214 -41.41 -6.62 -4.75
CA THR A 214 -40.68 -5.64 -5.55
C THR A 214 -39.48 -5.07 -4.80
N LEU A 215 -39.62 -4.76 -3.50
CA LEU A 215 -38.49 -4.35 -2.69
C LEU A 215 -37.46 -5.48 -2.55
N ASP A 216 -37.90 -6.72 -2.36
CA ASP A 216 -36.98 -7.87 -2.27
C ASP A 216 -36.12 -8.03 -3.52
N GLU A 217 -36.74 -7.92 -4.70
CA GLU A 217 -36.03 -8.01 -5.97
C GLU A 217 -34.98 -6.88 -6.11
N VAL A 218 -35.38 -5.65 -5.80
CA VAL A 218 -34.51 -4.48 -5.95
C VAL A 218 -33.34 -4.51 -4.96
N PHE A 219 -33.56 -4.84 -3.69
CA PHE A 219 -32.49 -4.96 -2.72
C PHE A 219 -31.58 -6.16 -3.00
N THR A 220 -32.12 -7.27 -3.53
CA THR A 220 -31.30 -8.39 -4.01
C THR A 220 -30.39 -7.96 -5.17
N GLN A 221 -30.91 -7.12 -6.08
CA GLN A 221 -30.11 -6.59 -7.19
C GLN A 221 -29.04 -5.62 -6.69
N LEU A 222 -29.38 -4.74 -5.74
CA LEU A 222 -28.45 -3.81 -5.12
C LEU A 222 -27.30 -4.55 -4.42
N ASP A 223 -27.61 -5.58 -3.63
CA ASP A 223 -26.63 -6.41 -2.95
C ASP A 223 -25.63 -7.04 -3.94
N ARG A 224 -26.12 -7.64 -5.04
CA ARG A 224 -25.25 -8.18 -6.10
C ARG A 224 -24.36 -7.10 -6.73
N THR A 225 -24.91 -5.91 -6.98
CA THR A 225 -24.14 -4.81 -7.53
C THR A 225 -23.03 -4.37 -6.58
N VAL A 226 -23.32 -4.23 -5.28
CA VAL A 226 -22.33 -3.90 -4.25
C VAL A 226 -21.23 -4.96 -4.17
N GLN A 227 -21.59 -6.24 -4.16
CA GLN A 227 -20.60 -7.33 -4.18
C GLN A 227 -19.68 -7.26 -5.40
N THR A 228 -20.26 -7.04 -6.60
CA THR A 228 -19.50 -6.94 -7.85
C THR A 228 -18.54 -5.75 -7.81
N VAL A 229 -19.00 -4.62 -7.29
CA VAL A 229 -18.24 -3.39 -7.09
C VAL A 229 -17.01 -3.63 -6.20
N ILE A 230 -17.21 -4.25 -5.04
CA ILE A 230 -16.15 -4.52 -4.07
C ILE A 230 -15.16 -5.53 -4.63
N GLN A 231 -15.64 -6.58 -5.30
CA GLN A 231 -14.76 -7.56 -5.97
C GLN A 231 -13.87 -6.92 -7.03
N ARG A 232 -14.43 -6.02 -7.86
CA ARG A 232 -13.65 -5.26 -8.85
C ARG A 232 -12.59 -4.37 -8.20
N HIS A 233 -12.96 -3.69 -7.12
CA HIS A 233 -12.01 -2.86 -6.37
C HIS A 233 -10.86 -3.70 -5.81
N ASN A 234 -11.17 -4.83 -5.18
CA ASN A 234 -10.18 -5.76 -4.63
C ASN A 234 -9.24 -6.31 -5.71
N ALA A 235 -9.78 -6.71 -6.86
CA ALA A 235 -8.97 -7.19 -7.99
C ALA A 235 -8.02 -6.11 -8.51
N ALA A 236 -8.51 -4.86 -8.61
CA ALA A 236 -7.66 -3.74 -9.01
C ALA A 236 -6.55 -3.45 -7.98
N LEU A 237 -6.85 -3.49 -6.67
CA LEU A 237 -5.84 -3.33 -5.63
C LEU A 237 -4.76 -4.42 -5.70
N GLU A 238 -5.17 -5.67 -5.92
CA GLU A 238 -4.25 -6.80 -6.06
C GLU A 238 -3.34 -6.64 -7.28
N GLU A 239 -3.91 -6.27 -8.43
CA GLU A 239 -3.15 -5.99 -9.66
C GLU A 239 -2.14 -4.86 -9.44
N HIS A 240 -2.56 -3.77 -8.79
CA HIS A 240 -1.68 -2.65 -8.48
C HIS A 240 -0.55 -3.03 -7.52
N LEU A 241 -0.82 -3.85 -6.50
CA LEU A 241 0.23 -4.35 -5.61
C LEU A 241 1.24 -5.21 -6.35
N MET A 242 0.79 -6.11 -7.22
CA MET A 242 1.67 -6.97 -8.02
C MET A 242 2.56 -6.16 -8.97
N LEU A 243 1.98 -5.20 -9.69
CA LEU A 243 2.74 -4.32 -10.58
C LEU A 243 3.73 -3.42 -9.82
N ALA A 244 3.32 -2.90 -8.67
CA ALA A 244 4.19 -2.08 -7.83
C ALA A 244 5.37 -2.88 -7.28
N ASP A 245 5.13 -4.12 -6.86
CA ASP A 245 6.17 -5.01 -6.35
C ASP A 245 7.18 -5.40 -7.43
N GLN A 246 6.69 -5.90 -8.58
CA GLN A 246 7.52 -6.30 -9.71
C GLN A 246 8.38 -5.13 -10.21
N GLY A 247 7.77 -3.95 -10.38
CA GLY A 247 8.50 -2.76 -10.84
C GLY A 247 9.59 -2.30 -9.87
N LEU A 248 9.36 -2.40 -8.55
CA LEU A 248 10.38 -2.07 -7.55
C LEU A 248 11.54 -3.07 -7.57
N GLY A 249 11.23 -4.37 -7.65
CA GLY A 249 12.23 -5.43 -7.71
C GLY A 249 13.14 -5.33 -8.93
N GLU A 250 12.55 -5.21 -10.11
CA GLU A 250 13.30 -5.07 -11.37
C GLU A 250 14.20 -3.84 -11.35
N GLN A 251 13.72 -2.70 -10.85
CA GLN A 251 14.50 -1.47 -10.76
C GLN A 251 15.70 -1.60 -9.80
N LEU A 252 15.51 -2.24 -8.64
CA LEU A 252 16.57 -2.48 -7.68
C LEU A 252 17.67 -3.36 -8.27
N ILE A 253 17.30 -4.51 -8.84
CA ILE A 253 18.24 -5.45 -9.45
C ILE A 253 18.99 -4.78 -10.61
N GLU A 254 18.27 -4.07 -11.47
CA GLU A 254 18.87 -3.36 -12.60
C GLU A 254 19.86 -2.27 -12.15
N SER A 255 19.55 -1.54 -11.06
CA SER A 255 20.47 -0.55 -10.50
C SER A 255 21.76 -1.19 -9.98
N LEU A 256 21.66 -2.33 -9.28
CA LEU A 256 22.82 -3.08 -8.78
C LEU A 256 23.66 -3.67 -9.93
N ARG A 257 23.01 -4.21 -10.96
CA ARG A 257 23.70 -4.72 -12.16
C ARG A 257 24.47 -3.62 -12.89
N ARG A 258 23.89 -2.43 -13.05
CA ARG A 258 24.58 -1.28 -13.63
C ARG A 258 25.76 -0.83 -12.77
N ALA A 259 25.60 -0.82 -11.46
CA ALA A 259 26.69 -0.52 -10.54
C ALA A 259 27.84 -1.53 -10.71
N ARG A 260 27.53 -2.83 -10.76
CA ARG A 260 28.50 -3.90 -11.02
C ARG A 260 29.24 -3.73 -12.34
N GLN A 261 28.51 -3.45 -13.42
CA GLN A 261 29.10 -3.26 -14.74
C GLN A 261 30.09 -2.09 -14.74
N ARG A 262 29.71 -0.94 -14.18
CA ARG A 262 30.61 0.23 -14.10
C ARG A 262 31.86 -0.06 -13.29
N LEU A 263 31.74 -0.83 -12.21
CA LEU A 263 32.87 -1.24 -11.40
C LEU A 263 33.84 -2.12 -12.21
N SER A 264 33.32 -3.13 -12.91
CA SER A 264 34.14 -3.99 -13.77
C SER A 264 34.85 -3.21 -14.90
N GLU A 265 34.18 -2.22 -15.48
CA GLU A 265 34.77 -1.34 -16.49
C GLU A 265 35.88 -0.45 -15.89
N HIS A 266 35.75 -0.03 -14.63
CA HIS A 266 36.75 0.75 -13.93
C HIS A 266 37.98 -0.09 -13.56
N GLU A 267 37.78 -1.29 -13.02
CA GLU A 267 38.86 -2.24 -12.72
C GLU A 267 39.66 -2.61 -13.97
N ALA A 268 38.97 -2.90 -15.09
CA ALA A 268 39.62 -3.20 -16.36
C ALA A 268 40.48 -2.02 -16.87
N ARG A 269 40.03 -0.77 -16.67
CA ARG A 269 40.82 0.42 -17.01
C ARG A 269 42.05 0.55 -16.12
N LEU A 270 41.93 0.28 -14.82
CA LEU A 270 43.07 0.32 -13.88
C LEU A 270 44.10 -0.77 -14.21
N GLN A 271 43.65 -1.98 -14.54
CA GLN A 271 44.53 -3.07 -14.99
C GLN A 271 45.27 -2.68 -16.27
N ALA A 272 44.59 -2.14 -17.28
CA ALA A 272 45.23 -1.69 -18.51
C ALA A 272 46.27 -0.57 -18.29
N ILE A 273 46.02 0.35 -17.35
CA ILE A 273 47.00 1.39 -16.96
C ILE A 273 48.20 0.74 -16.26
N THR A 274 47.96 -0.22 -15.39
CA THR A 274 49.01 -0.92 -14.63
C THR A 274 49.89 -1.78 -15.54
N GLU A 275 49.29 -2.54 -16.45
CA GLU A 275 50.00 -3.33 -17.47
C GLU A 275 50.84 -2.43 -18.39
N ARG A 276 50.31 -1.27 -18.79
CA ARG A 276 51.07 -0.29 -19.58
C ARG A 276 52.24 0.31 -18.80
N ALA A 277 52.05 0.62 -17.52
CA ALA A 277 53.12 1.10 -16.64
C ALA A 277 54.21 0.03 -16.39
N GLN A 278 53.83 -1.25 -16.31
CA GLN A 278 54.77 -2.38 -16.21
C GLN A 278 55.50 -2.65 -17.52
N ALA A 279 54.86 -2.47 -18.67
CA ALA A 279 55.49 -2.60 -19.99
C ALA A 279 56.43 -1.43 -20.34
N GLU A 280 56.19 -0.24 -19.77
CA GLU A 280 57.05 0.94 -19.91
C GLU A 280 58.16 1.01 -18.82
N ALA A 281 58.21 0.06 -17.88
CA ALA A 281 59.29 -0.03 -16.89
C ALA A 281 60.60 -0.50 -17.58
N PRO A 282 61.71 0.24 -17.45
CA PRO A 282 62.94 -0.06 -18.17
C PRO A 282 63.60 -1.34 -17.63
N VAL A 283 63.88 -2.28 -18.53
CA VAL A 283 64.77 -3.42 -18.32
C VAL A 283 66.21 -2.90 -18.24
N ASP A 284 66.58 -2.28 -17.13
CA ASP A 284 67.98 -1.93 -16.86
C ASP A 284 68.25 -1.92 -15.35
N ALA A 285 68.46 -3.11 -14.79
CA ALA A 285 69.10 -3.29 -13.51
C ALA A 285 69.80 -4.67 -13.48
N ALA A 286 70.89 -4.79 -14.23
CA ALA A 286 71.97 -5.68 -13.83
C ALA A 286 72.82 -4.97 -12.77
N PRO A 287 73.14 -5.64 -11.66
CA PRO A 287 74.55 -5.67 -11.27
C PRO A 287 74.98 -7.10 -10.93
N GLY A 288 76.05 -7.55 -11.57
CA GLY A 288 76.79 -8.72 -11.13
C GLY A 288 77.78 -8.39 -10.01
N ALA A 289 77.94 -9.35 -9.09
CA ALA A 289 79.14 -9.72 -8.31
C ALA A 289 79.78 -8.67 -7.36
N GLU A 290 80.25 -8.95 -6.15
CA GLU A 290 80.53 -10.19 -5.38
C GLU A 290 80.94 -9.76 -3.94
N GLU A 291 80.70 -10.65 -2.94
CA GLU A 291 81.53 -10.93 -1.74
C GLU A 291 81.80 -9.80 -0.70
N ASP A 292 81.83 -9.97 0.63
CA ASP A 292 81.97 -11.09 1.58
C ASP A 292 81.71 -10.54 3.01
N SER A 293 81.61 -11.43 4.01
CA SER A 293 81.63 -11.20 5.47
C SER A 293 80.28 -10.83 6.15
N ALA A 294 79.96 -11.24 7.38
CA ALA A 294 80.29 -12.34 8.27
C ALA A 294 79.42 -12.10 9.53
N GLU A 295 79.07 -13.19 10.22
CA GLU A 295 78.80 -13.28 11.66
C GLU A 295 77.58 -12.61 12.33
N ALA A 296 76.67 -13.49 12.76
CA ALA A 296 76.30 -13.76 14.17
C ALA A 296 75.42 -12.78 15.00
N GLY A 297 74.49 -13.39 15.75
CA GLY A 297 73.78 -12.83 16.91
C GLY A 297 72.25 -12.91 16.76
N GLU A 298 71.60 -14.01 17.15
CA GLU A 298 70.90 -14.17 18.46
C GLU A 298 69.84 -13.09 18.71
N GLU A 299 68.56 -13.40 18.53
CA GLU A 299 67.67 -13.94 19.58
C GLU A 299 67.33 -12.89 20.67
N GLN A 300 66.15 -12.27 20.59
CA GLN A 300 65.19 -12.19 21.72
C GLN A 300 63.96 -11.33 21.39
N SER A 301 62.81 -12.02 21.36
CA SER A 301 61.53 -11.47 21.86
C SER A 301 61.69 -11.08 23.34
N PRO A 302 60.97 -10.07 23.83
CA PRO A 302 59.71 -10.44 24.47
C PRO A 302 58.54 -9.49 24.24
N ALA A 303 57.40 -10.09 24.59
CA ALA A 303 56.01 -9.67 24.56
C ALA A 303 55.69 -8.55 25.60
N PRO A 304 54.40 -8.19 25.83
CA PRO A 304 53.94 -6.82 25.92
C PRO A 304 53.77 -6.32 27.35
N ASP A 305 53.81 -5.00 27.53
CA ASP A 305 53.51 -4.37 28.81
C ASP A 305 52.01 -4.06 28.93
N LYS A 306 51.40 -4.67 29.95
CA LYS A 306 50.11 -4.30 30.53
C LYS A 306 50.44 -3.47 31.77
N ASP A 307 49.93 -2.25 31.86
CA ASP A 307 49.08 -1.81 32.98
C ASP A 307 48.94 -0.28 33.09
N ALA A 308 47.74 0.08 33.57
CA ALA A 308 47.41 1.28 34.34
C ALA A 308 47.24 2.63 33.61
N ALA A 309 45.97 2.98 33.36
CA ALA A 309 45.39 4.19 33.96
C ALA A 309 43.86 4.07 34.07
N LYS A 310 43.41 3.72 35.28
CA LYS A 310 42.08 4.03 35.81
C LYS A 310 42.10 5.45 36.37
N ALA A 311 41.22 6.32 35.89
CA ALA A 311 40.65 7.47 36.59
C ALA A 311 39.36 7.82 35.82
N ASP A 312 38.18 7.40 36.28
CA ASP A 312 37.35 8.07 37.30
C ASP A 312 36.83 9.43 36.81
N GLU A 313 35.68 9.39 36.13
CA GLU A 313 34.72 10.50 36.12
C GLU A 313 33.31 9.90 36.11
N ARG A 314 32.81 9.65 37.33
CA ARG A 314 31.38 9.51 37.62
C ARG A 314 30.72 10.88 37.48
N ASP A 315 29.42 10.84 37.25
CA ASP A 315 28.46 11.95 37.31
C ASP A 315 28.27 12.80 36.04
N ARG A 316 27.67 12.18 35.02
CA ARG A 316 26.64 12.85 34.20
C ARG A 316 25.43 11.96 34.06
N GLU A 317 24.40 12.26 34.85
CA GLU A 317 23.04 11.74 34.68
C GLU A 317 22.55 11.98 33.24
N PRO A 318 21.91 11.00 32.60
CA PRO A 318 21.23 11.21 31.34
C PRO A 318 19.96 12.06 31.55
N PRO A 319 19.63 13.00 30.66
CA PRO A 319 18.37 13.73 30.73
C PRO A 319 17.20 12.77 30.58
N LEU A 320 16.24 12.87 31.51
CA LEU A 320 14.98 12.13 31.49
C LEU A 320 14.24 12.30 30.14
N PRO A 321 13.62 11.23 29.61
CA PRO A 321 12.81 11.32 28.40
C PRO A 321 11.58 12.20 28.61
N ALA A 322 11.24 13.00 27.59
CA ALA A 322 10.18 14.01 27.58
C ALA A 322 8.77 13.47 27.93
N ASP A 323 8.56 12.15 27.91
CA ASP A 323 7.27 11.53 28.17
C ASP A 323 6.87 11.47 29.66
N GLN A 324 7.79 11.70 30.59
CA GLN A 324 7.45 11.73 32.03
C GLN A 324 7.04 13.11 32.58
N ALA A 325 7.23 14.18 31.81
CA ALA A 325 6.78 15.53 32.20
C ALA A 325 5.27 15.74 32.01
N ALA A 326 4.64 14.99 31.10
CA ALA A 326 3.20 15.11 30.81
C ALA A 326 2.32 14.43 31.87
N ALA A 327 2.81 13.39 32.55
CA ALA A 327 2.04 12.65 33.55
C ALA A 327 1.80 13.46 34.84
N ARG A 328 2.74 14.31 35.27
CA ARG A 328 2.61 15.11 36.52
C ARG A 328 1.73 16.35 36.39
N ARG A 329 1.33 16.74 35.17
CA ARG A 329 0.44 17.89 34.93
C ARG A 329 -1.06 17.51 34.95
N ARG A 330 -1.39 16.22 34.92
CA ARG A 330 -2.77 15.71 34.96
C ARG A 330 -3.30 15.38 36.36
N GLU A 331 -2.46 15.42 37.41
CA GLU A 331 -2.89 15.20 38.81
C GLU A 331 -3.07 16.51 39.62
N ARG A 332 -3.06 17.68 38.97
CA ARG A 332 -3.20 18.99 39.63
C ARG A 332 -4.33 19.87 39.08
N ILE A 333 -5.30 19.30 38.38
CA ILE A 333 -6.58 19.92 38.01
C ILE A 333 -7.69 18.98 38.47
#